data_AF-A0A1F8SMQ5-F1
#
_entry.id   AF-A0A1F8SMQ5-F1
#
_cell.length_a   1.000
_cell.length_b   1.000
_cell.length_c   1.000
_cell.angle_alpha   90.00
_cell.angle_beta   90.00
_cell.angle_gamma   90.00
#
_symmetry.space_group_name_H-M   'P 1'
#
loop_
_entity.id
_entity.type
_entity.pdbx_description
1 polymer ?
#
loop_
_entity_poly.entity_id
_entity_poly.type
_entity_poly.pdbx_seq_one_letter_code
_entity_poly.pdbx_strand_id
1 'polypeptide(L)'
;MCPLYKALSDEKLRGTLSQRMNLPPEKAQCEGCRAVDGNCPVIGERCATYICAEEKDVEFCSDCSEFPCSKLLPCTDRAESLPHNLKIYSLTLRKLKGEQAWNQMIGQIYSLYYRGQMVIGRGPISRT
;
A
#
# COMPACT_ATOMS: atom_id res chain seq x y z
N MET A 1 0.25 -0.97 3.67
CA MET A 1 -0.89 -0.12 4.01
C MET A 1 -0.91 1.16 3.17
N CYS A 2 -2.07 1.52 2.62
CA CYS A 2 -2.28 2.75 1.84
C CYS A 2 -2.26 3.99 2.74
N PRO A 3 -1.51 5.06 2.42
CA PRO A 3 -1.48 6.30 3.23
C PRO A 3 -2.84 6.98 3.39
N LEU A 4 -3.67 7.01 2.34
CA LEU A 4 -5.01 7.63 2.41
C LEU A 4 -5.96 6.88 3.34
N TYR A 5 -5.83 5.55 3.43
CA TYR A 5 -6.61 4.76 4.39
C TYR A 5 -6.22 5.08 5.83
N LYS A 6 -4.91 5.20 6.10
CA LYS A 6 -4.42 5.59 7.43
C LYS A 6 -4.87 6.99 7.82
N ALA A 7 -4.93 7.91 6.85
CA ALA A 7 -5.38 9.28 7.07
C ALA A 7 -6.85 9.39 7.51
N LEU A 8 -7.66 8.32 7.37
CA LEU A 8 -9.02 8.27 7.91
C LEU A 8 -9.03 8.42 9.45
N SER A 9 -8.02 7.89 10.14
CA SER A 9 -7.90 7.95 11.60
C SER A 9 -6.70 8.78 12.09
N ASP A 10 -5.91 9.36 11.19
CA ASP A 10 -4.71 10.14 11.50
C ASP A 10 -4.80 11.53 10.86
N GLU A 11 -5.29 12.51 11.63
CA GLU A 11 -5.50 13.88 11.17
C GLU A 11 -4.20 14.57 10.75
N LYS A 12 -3.09 14.28 11.44
CA LYS A 12 -1.77 14.83 11.11
C LYS A 12 -1.30 14.32 9.75
N LEU A 13 -1.47 13.03 9.50
CA LEU A 13 -1.18 12.43 8.20
C LEU A 13 -2.11 13.01 7.12
N ARG A 14 -3.40 13.18 7.41
CA ARG A 14 -4.37 13.78 6.48
C ARG A 14 -3.97 15.19 6.07
N GLY A 15 -3.60 16.05 7.02
CA GLY A 15 -3.10 17.40 6.73
C GLY A 15 -1.83 17.38 5.87
N THR A 16 -0.91 16.45 6.16
CA THR A 16 0.32 16.27 5.36
C THR A 16 0.01 15.84 3.93
N LEU A 17 -0.93 14.91 3.73
CA LEU A 17 -1.33 14.44 2.40
C LEU A 17 -2.09 15.51 1.63
N SER A 18 -2.99 16.24 2.29
CA SER A 18 -3.74 17.37 1.70
C SER A 18 -2.80 18.41 1.10
N GLN A 19 -1.78 18.84 1.86
CA GLN A 19 -0.78 19.79 1.37
C GLN A 19 0.06 19.21 0.23
N ARG A 20 0.59 17.99 0.40
CA ARG A 20 1.48 17.37 -0.61
C ARG A 20 0.79 17.07 -1.94
N MET A 21 -0.50 16.72 -1.88
CA MET A 21 -1.28 16.34 -3.06
C MET A 21 -2.08 17.50 -3.63
N ASN A 22 -2.04 18.68 -2.99
CA ASN A 22 -2.88 19.83 -3.31
C ASN A 22 -4.37 19.46 -3.38
N LEU A 23 -4.84 18.76 -2.34
CA LEU A 23 -6.22 18.28 -2.21
C LEU A 23 -6.90 18.91 -1.00
N PRO A 24 -8.21 19.17 -1.05
CA PRO A 24 -8.99 19.46 0.14
C PRO A 24 -8.81 18.35 1.20
N PRO A 25 -8.73 18.67 2.51
CA PRO A 25 -8.51 17.67 3.57
C PRO A 25 -9.48 16.50 3.54
N GLU A 26 -10.74 16.73 3.18
CA GLU A 26 -11.78 15.72 3.04
C GLU A 26 -11.51 14.71 1.92
N LYS A 27 -10.75 15.11 0.89
CA LYS A 27 -10.30 14.24 -0.21
C LYS A 27 -8.93 13.61 0.04
N ALA A 28 -8.23 14.04 1.09
CA ALA A 28 -6.92 13.50 1.50
C ALA A 28 -7.01 12.28 2.44
N GLN A 29 -8.11 11.55 2.36
CA GLN A 29 -8.40 10.32 3.10
C GLN A 29 -9.25 9.38 2.23
N CYS A 30 -9.32 8.10 2.58
CA CYS A 30 -10.12 7.10 1.85
C CYS A 30 -10.54 5.95 2.77
N GLU A 31 -11.75 5.43 2.61
CA GLU A 31 -12.26 4.28 3.39
C GLU A 31 -11.68 2.93 2.94
N GLY A 32 -10.82 2.94 1.92
CA GLY A 32 -10.16 1.76 1.40
C GLY A 32 -10.83 1.26 0.12
N CYS A 33 -10.06 0.54 -0.71
CA CYS A 33 -10.45 0.22 -2.09
C CYS A 33 -11.79 -0.51 -2.22
N ARG A 34 -12.14 -1.40 -1.28
CA ARG A 34 -13.41 -2.15 -1.30
C ARG A 34 -14.60 -1.29 -0.89
N ALA A 35 -14.42 -0.45 0.12
CA ALA A 35 -15.49 0.43 0.59
C ALA A 35 -15.89 1.47 -0.47
N VAL A 36 -14.94 1.88 -1.31
CA VAL A 36 -15.17 2.88 -2.38
C VAL A 36 -15.32 2.27 -3.78
N ASP A 37 -15.45 0.94 -3.90
CA ASP A 37 -15.58 0.25 -5.19
C ASP A 37 -14.47 0.64 -6.21
N GLY A 38 -13.23 0.75 -5.74
CA GLY A 38 -12.09 1.16 -6.55
C GLY A 38 -12.01 2.65 -6.90
N ASN A 39 -13.00 3.47 -6.54
CA ASN A 39 -13.06 4.92 -6.77
C ASN A 39 -12.24 5.70 -5.72
N CYS A 40 -10.92 5.55 -5.77
CA CYS A 40 -10.03 6.25 -4.86
C CYS A 40 -10.03 7.77 -5.16
N PRO A 41 -10.14 8.68 -4.16
CA PRO A 41 -10.26 10.13 -4.38
C PRO A 41 -9.12 10.79 -5.17
N VAL A 42 -8.00 10.09 -5.32
CA VAL A 42 -6.77 10.59 -5.96
C VAL A 42 -6.49 9.91 -7.30
N ILE A 43 -7.36 8.98 -7.70
CA ILE A 43 -7.33 8.34 -9.01
C ILE A 43 -8.54 8.92 -9.75
N GLY A 44 -8.31 9.61 -10.87
CA GLY A 44 -9.37 10.29 -11.62
C GLY A 44 -10.38 9.35 -12.30
N GLU A 45 -10.22 8.05 -12.12
CA GLU A 45 -11.01 6.97 -12.69
C GLU A 45 -11.08 5.79 -11.71
N ARG A 46 -11.96 4.82 -11.99
CA ARG A 46 -12.03 3.58 -11.20
C ARG A 46 -10.71 2.83 -11.34
N CYS A 47 -10.11 2.42 -10.22
CA CYS A 47 -8.77 1.86 -10.21
C CYS A 47 -8.65 0.60 -11.08
N ALA A 48 -7.79 0.63 -12.11
CA ALA A 48 -7.56 -0.51 -12.98
C ALA A 48 -7.05 -1.78 -12.25
N THR A 49 -6.38 -1.64 -11.10
CA THR A 49 -5.98 -2.81 -10.29
C THR A 49 -7.17 -3.43 -9.55
N TYR A 50 -8.14 -2.60 -9.13
CA TYR A 50 -9.36 -3.08 -8.50
C TYR A 50 -10.23 -3.84 -9.53
N ILE A 51 -10.45 -3.22 -10.70
CA ILE A 51 -11.18 -3.84 -11.82
C ILE A 51 -10.55 -5.20 -12.18
N CYS A 52 -9.22 -5.26 -12.29
CA CYS A 52 -8.51 -6.52 -12.58
C CYS A 52 -8.75 -7.61 -11.51
N ALA A 53 -8.92 -7.26 -10.24
CA ALA A 53 -9.19 -8.24 -9.18
C ALA A 53 -10.65 -8.74 -9.25
N GLU A 54 -11.59 -7.83 -9.54
CA GLU A 54 -13.00 -8.12 -9.77
C GLU A 54 -13.21 -9.04 -10.98
N GLU A 55 -12.62 -8.69 -12.14
CA GLU A 55 -12.70 -9.49 -13.37
C GLU A 55 -12.12 -10.91 -13.20
N LYS A 56 -11.16 -11.07 -12.28
CA LYS A 56 -10.53 -12.36 -11.98
C LYS A 56 -11.16 -13.09 -10.81
N ASP A 57 -12.21 -12.52 -10.20
CA ASP A 57 -12.92 -13.05 -9.03
C ASP A 57 -11.96 -13.43 -7.88
N VAL A 58 -11.03 -12.54 -7.58
CA VAL A 58 -10.07 -12.72 -6.48
C VAL A 58 -10.21 -11.61 -5.46
N GLU A 59 -10.30 -12.00 -4.18
CA GLU A 59 -10.37 -11.01 -3.11
C GLU A 59 -9.05 -10.23 -3.02
N PHE A 60 -7.90 -10.90 -3.12
CA PHE A 60 -6.60 -10.25 -3.15
C PHE A 60 -5.75 -10.73 -4.30
N CYS A 61 -4.83 -9.88 -4.75
CA CYS A 61 -3.92 -10.26 -5.83
C CYS A 61 -3.11 -11.52 -5.49
N SER A 62 -2.88 -11.83 -4.21
CA SER A 62 -2.20 -13.06 -3.78
C SER A 62 -2.97 -14.35 -4.06
N ASP A 63 -4.27 -14.26 -4.35
CA ASP A 63 -5.15 -15.40 -4.61
C ASP A 63 -5.31 -15.67 -6.11
N CYS A 64 -4.80 -14.76 -6.95
CA CYS A 64 -4.73 -14.93 -8.39
C CYS A 64 -3.73 -16.02 -8.78
N SER A 65 -4.08 -16.85 -9.77
CA SER A 65 -3.21 -17.87 -10.34
C SER A 65 -1.97 -17.31 -11.04
N GLU A 66 -2.01 -16.05 -11.47
CA GLU A 66 -0.89 -15.33 -12.08
C GLU A 66 -0.02 -14.59 -11.05
N PHE A 67 -0.30 -14.73 -9.75
CA PHE A 67 0.48 -14.06 -8.73
C PHE A 67 1.87 -14.70 -8.55
N PRO A 68 2.97 -13.92 -8.57
CA PRO A 68 3.04 -12.47 -8.82
C PRO A 68 3.01 -12.11 -10.31
N CYS A 69 2.29 -11.04 -10.68
CA CYS A 69 2.17 -10.59 -12.07
C CYS A 69 2.88 -9.26 -12.34
N SER A 70 2.97 -8.86 -13.62
CA SER A 70 3.67 -7.67 -14.08
C SER A 70 3.17 -6.35 -13.46
N LYS A 71 1.90 -6.26 -13.07
CA LYS A 71 1.33 -5.08 -12.37
C LYS A 71 1.92 -4.85 -10.98
N LEU A 72 2.58 -5.85 -10.41
CA LEU A 72 3.18 -5.80 -9.07
C LEU A 72 4.71 -5.74 -9.10
N LEU A 73 5.31 -5.58 -10.29
CA LEU A 73 6.75 -5.40 -10.41
C LEU A 73 7.21 -4.20 -9.60
N PRO A 74 8.37 -4.31 -8.91
CA PRO A 74 8.97 -3.16 -8.28
C PRO A 74 9.42 -2.16 -9.36
N CYS A 75 9.32 -0.87 -9.04
CA CYS A 75 9.80 0.23 -9.87
C CYS A 75 10.51 1.24 -8.97
N THR A 76 11.64 1.78 -9.42
CA THR A 76 12.34 2.83 -8.66
C THR A 76 11.62 4.16 -8.74
N ASP A 77 10.88 4.41 -9.82
CA ASP A 77 10.08 5.62 -9.96
C ASP A 77 9.09 5.75 -8.80
N ARG A 78 9.18 6.88 -8.11
CA ARG A 78 8.37 7.25 -6.92
C ARG A 78 8.48 6.29 -5.74
N ALA A 79 9.49 5.41 -5.69
CA ALA A 79 9.65 4.41 -4.63
C ALA A 79 9.84 5.01 -3.23
N GLU A 80 10.32 6.26 -3.15
CA GLU A 80 10.49 7.03 -1.93
C GLU A 80 9.17 7.50 -1.32
N SER A 81 8.11 7.55 -2.12
CA SER A 81 6.80 8.11 -1.73
C SER A 81 5.66 7.09 -1.83
N LEU A 82 5.72 6.16 -2.78
CA LEU A 82 4.71 5.13 -3.00
C LEU A 82 5.16 3.77 -2.45
N PRO A 83 4.26 2.98 -1.84
CA PRO A 83 4.62 1.69 -1.25
C PRO A 83 4.55 0.52 -2.25
N HIS A 84 4.62 0.78 -3.56
CA HIS A 84 4.38 -0.23 -4.59
C HIS A 84 5.38 -1.39 -4.54
N ASN A 85 6.64 -1.12 -4.21
CA ASN A 85 7.67 -2.16 -4.08
C ASN A 85 7.42 -3.12 -2.91
N LEU A 86 6.59 -2.75 -1.93
CA LEU A 86 6.20 -3.62 -0.83
C LEU A 86 4.97 -4.48 -1.12
N LYS A 87 4.29 -4.29 -2.25
CA LYS A 87 3.00 -4.96 -2.52
C LYS A 87 3.12 -6.48 -2.46
N ILE A 88 4.07 -7.07 -3.20
CA ILE A 88 4.28 -8.53 -3.22
C ILE A 88 4.60 -9.02 -1.80
N TYR A 89 5.59 -8.42 -1.14
CA TYR A 89 5.99 -8.83 0.22
C TYR A 89 4.82 -8.75 1.22
N SER A 90 4.08 -7.64 1.22
CA SER A 90 2.91 -7.43 2.08
C SER A 90 1.79 -8.44 1.80
N LEU A 91 1.48 -8.70 0.53
CA LEU A 91 0.44 -9.64 0.12
C LEU A 91 0.81 -11.08 0.49
N THR A 92 2.06 -11.48 0.22
CA THR A 92 2.58 -12.80 0.59
C THR A 92 2.60 -13.00 2.11
N LEU A 93 3.07 -12.00 2.86
CA LEU A 93 3.08 -12.08 4.32
C LEU A 93 1.67 -12.30 4.88
N ARG A 94 0.68 -11.56 4.36
CA ARG A 94 -0.71 -11.69 4.78
C ARG A 94 -1.29 -13.06 4.43
N LYS A 95 -1.01 -13.58 3.23
CA LYS A 95 -1.46 -14.93 2.82
C LYS A 95 -0.84 -16.03 3.67
N LEU A 96 0.46 -15.92 3.99
CA LEU A 96 1.19 -16.96 4.72
C LEU A 96 0.99 -16.91 6.24
N LYS A 97 0.80 -15.73 6.83
CA LYS A 97 0.73 -15.54 8.29
C LYS A 97 -0.66 -15.15 8.79
N GLY A 98 -1.60 -14.89 7.87
CA GLY A 98 -2.93 -14.39 8.20
C GLY A 98 -2.97 -12.89 8.48
N GLU A 99 -4.18 -12.37 8.52
CA GLU A 99 -4.44 -10.94 8.65
C GLU A 99 -3.98 -10.35 10.00
N GLN A 100 -4.23 -11.05 11.11
CA GLN A 100 -3.86 -10.56 12.44
C GLN A 100 -2.34 -10.36 12.57
N ALA A 101 -1.55 -11.36 12.16
CA ALA A 101 -0.10 -11.28 12.21
C ALA A 101 0.42 -10.19 11.24
N TRP A 102 -0.17 -10.10 10.05
CA TRP A 102 0.16 -9.04 9.10
C TRP A 102 -0.08 -7.63 9.69
N ASN A 103 -1.22 -7.40 10.35
CA ASN A 103 -1.55 -6.12 10.99
C ASN A 103 -0.52 -5.72 12.06
N GLN A 104 -0.01 -6.68 12.82
CA GLN A 104 1.03 -6.44 13.84
C GLN A 104 2.40 -6.09 13.23
N MET A 105 2.75 -6.71 12.10
CA MET A 105 4.08 -6.56 11.49
C MET A 105 4.19 -5.39 10.50
N ILE A 106 3.11 -5.04 9.80
CA ILE A 106 3.16 -4.18 8.62
C ILE A 106 3.67 -2.76 8.91
N GLY A 107 3.43 -2.25 10.13
CA GLY A 107 3.95 -0.95 10.55
C GLY A 107 5.48 -0.90 10.59
N GLN A 108 6.11 -1.92 11.18
CA GLN A 108 7.57 -2.02 11.25
C GLN A 108 8.17 -2.24 9.86
N ILE A 109 7.55 -3.09 9.02
CA ILE A 109 8.00 -3.33 7.63
C ILE A 109 8.03 -2.02 6.84
N TYR A 110 6.97 -1.21 6.92
CA TYR A 110 6.92 0.10 6.26
C TYR A 110 7.97 1.05 6.83
N SER A 111 8.20 1.03 8.15
CA SER A 111 9.25 1.85 8.77
C SER A 111 10.64 1.48 8.26
N LEU A 112 10.96 0.18 8.17
CA LEU A 112 12.24 -0.30 7.65
C LEU A 112 12.41 0.01 6.16
N TYR A 113 11.34 -0.11 5.37
CA TYR A 113 11.38 0.22 3.94
C TYR A 113 11.69 1.70 3.68
N TYR A 114 11.02 2.63 4.37
CA TYR A 114 11.19 4.06 4.13
C TYR A 114 12.33 4.71 4.92
N ARG A 115 12.66 4.19 6.11
CA ARG A 115 13.60 4.84 7.05
C ARG A 115 14.78 3.96 7.43
N GLY A 116 14.79 2.70 7.02
CA GLY A 116 15.90 1.81 7.29
C GLY A 116 17.17 2.17 6.53
N GLN A 117 18.24 1.47 6.88
CA GLN A 117 19.48 1.44 6.12
C GLN A 117 19.67 0.01 5.59
N MET A 118 19.84 -0.12 4.28
CA MET A 118 20.15 -1.42 3.68
C MET A 118 21.58 -1.82 4.07
N VAL A 119 21.72 -2.98 4.70
CA VAL A 119 23.02 -3.61 4.94
C VAL A 119 23.12 -4.82 4.02
N ILE A 120 24.12 -4.81 3.14
CA ILE A 120 24.34 -5.88 2.15
C ILE A 120 24.42 -7.23 2.88
N GLY A 121 23.57 -8.18 2.48
CA GLY A 121 23.48 -9.51 3.08
C GLY A 121 22.72 -9.61 4.41
N ARG A 122 22.28 -8.50 5.02
CA ARG A 122 21.51 -8.49 6.28
C ARG A 122 20.12 -7.86 6.16
N GLY A 123 19.83 -7.22 5.02
CA GLY A 123 18.57 -6.54 4.80
C GLY A 123 18.51 -5.16 5.48
N PRO A 124 17.32 -4.55 5.53
CA PRO A 124 17.15 -3.22 6.12
C PRO A 124 17.19 -3.31 7.66
N ILE A 125 18.01 -2.46 8.28
CA ILE A 125 18.03 -2.26 9.73
C ILE A 125 17.50 -0.88 10.08
N SER A 126 17.00 -0.70 11.31
CA SER A 126 16.69 0.63 11.84
C SER A 126 17.97 1.46 11.90
N ARG A 127 17.90 2.72 11.45
CA ARG A 127 18.99 3.68 11.65
C ARG A 127 19.09 3.98 13.16
N THR A 128 20.26 3.74 13.73
CA THR A 128 20.64 4.24 15.06
C THR A 128 20.87 5.74 15.04
#